data_AF-A0A835L0Q6-F1
#
_entry.id   AF-A0A835L0Q6-F1
#
_cell.length_a   1.000
_cell.length_b   1.000
_cell.length_c   1.000
_cell.angle_alpha   90.00
_cell.angle_beta   90.00
_cell.angle_gamma   90.00
#
_symmetry.space_group_name_H-M   'P 1'
#
loop_
_entity.id
_entity.type
_entity.pdbx_description
1 polymer ?
#
loop_
_entity_poly.entity_id
_entity_poly.type
_entity_poly.pdbx_seq_one_letter_code
_entity_poly.pdbx_strand_id
1 'polypeptide(L)'
;MPTQARCDRVPPPHAKWDALDLRVLQEDDLPLDPRSWGRAEVGTWVSRRGGLPERFPMNGKALCLMSKDMFASRVPHNGHLLHQDFRRRLAKALALQELIEKIATH
;
A
#
# COMPACT_ATOMS: atom_id res chain seq x y z
N MET A 1 -5.09 33.28 -17.08
CA MET A 1 -3.89 33.27 -16.22
C MET A 1 -3.55 31.82 -15.93
N PRO A 2 -2.35 31.32 -16.29
CA PRO A 2 -2.00 29.93 -16.02
C PRO A 2 -1.62 29.78 -14.55
N THR A 3 -2.39 28.98 -13.81
CA THR A 3 -2.10 28.64 -12.42
C THR A 3 -0.85 27.79 -12.37
N GLN A 4 0.27 28.40 -11.95
CA GLN A 4 1.53 27.73 -11.77
C GLN A 4 1.38 26.73 -10.63
N ALA A 5 1.27 25.44 -10.94
CA ALA A 5 1.29 24.38 -9.95
C ALA A 5 2.63 24.48 -9.21
N ARG A 6 2.58 25.03 -7.99
CA ARG A 6 3.75 25.16 -7.12
C ARG A 6 4.14 23.75 -6.72
N CYS A 7 5.17 23.21 -7.36
CA CYS A 7 5.79 21.97 -6.93
C CYS A 7 6.55 22.28 -5.63
N ASP A 8 5.85 22.32 -4.49
CA ASP A 8 6.43 22.50 -3.16
C ASP A 8 7.31 21.31 -2.70
N ARG A 9 7.70 20.42 -3.63
CA ARG A 9 8.30 19.12 -3.34
C ARG A 9 9.82 19.08 -3.43
N VAL A 10 10.49 20.20 -3.71
CA VAL A 10 11.95 20.26 -3.74
C VAL A 10 12.41 20.84 -2.41
N PRO A 11 13.03 20.05 -1.51
CA PRO A 11 13.63 20.58 -0.32
C PRO A 11 14.66 21.66 -0.69
N PRO A 12 14.78 22.74 0.10
CA PRO A 12 15.81 23.75 -0.12
C PRO A 12 17.21 23.12 -0.26
N PRO A 13 18.13 23.74 -1.01
CA PRO A 13 19.49 23.20 -1.23
C PRO A 13 20.31 22.99 0.06
N HIS A 14 19.85 23.53 1.19
CA HIS A 14 20.47 23.37 2.52
C HIS A 14 19.64 22.49 3.48
N ALA A 15 18.57 21.86 2.99
CA ALA A 15 17.80 20.93 3.79
C ALA A 15 18.70 19.75 4.16
N LYS A 16 18.84 19.51 5.46
CA LYS A 16 19.40 18.25 5.93
C LYS A 16 18.43 17.15 5.51
N TRP A 17 18.93 16.21 4.73
CA TRP A 17 18.24 14.95 4.48
C TRP A 17 18.35 14.13 5.75
N ASP A 18 17.56 14.49 6.77
CA ASP A 18 17.42 13.70 7.98
C ASP A 18 16.88 12.30 7.64
N ALA A 19 16.93 11.37 8.60
CA ALA A 19 16.47 10.00 8.41
C ALA A 19 15.08 9.97 7.75
N LEU A 20 14.96 9.21 6.65
CA LEU A 20 13.72 9.10 5.88
C LEU A 20 12.57 8.63 6.79
N ASP A 21 11.58 9.50 7.00
CA ASP A 21 10.39 9.13 7.77
C ASP A 21 9.48 8.24 6.91
N LEU A 22 9.61 6.93 7.10
CA LEU A 22 8.80 5.92 6.39
C LEU A 22 7.29 6.04 6.70
N ARG A 23 6.89 6.74 7.77
CA ARG A 23 5.48 6.99 8.08
C ARG A 23 4.81 7.83 6.99
N VAL A 24 5.57 8.64 6.25
CA VAL A 24 5.05 9.39 5.08
C VAL A 24 4.54 8.45 3.98
N LEU A 25 5.00 7.19 3.95
CA LEU A 25 4.53 6.18 3.01
C LEU A 25 3.31 5.40 3.54
N GLN A 26 3.04 5.45 4.85
CA GLN A 26 1.87 4.81 5.44
C GLN A 26 0.61 5.60 5.07
N GLU A 27 -0.33 4.91 4.42
CA GLU A 27 -1.61 5.50 4.00
C GLU A 27 -2.66 5.44 5.13
N ASP A 28 -2.48 4.53 6.10
CA ASP A 28 -3.33 4.29 7.26
C ASP A 28 -2.55 3.54 8.35
N ASP A 29 -3.20 3.18 9.45
CA ASP A 29 -2.58 2.48 10.60
C ASP A 29 -2.20 1.01 10.29
N LEU A 30 -2.31 0.56 9.04
CA LEU A 30 -1.91 -0.79 8.66
C LEU A 30 -0.40 -0.83 8.39
N PRO A 31 0.24 -2.00 8.59
CA PRO A 31 1.64 -2.18 8.20
C PRO A 31 1.87 -1.82 6.73
N LEU A 32 2.99 -1.16 6.43
CA LEU A 32 3.31 -0.68 5.08
C LEU A 32 3.37 -1.82 4.05
N ASP A 33 3.95 -2.96 4.46
CA ASP A 33 4.04 -4.16 3.63
C ASP A 33 2.81 -5.05 3.84
N PRO A 34 1.91 -5.17 2.84
CA PRO A 34 0.74 -6.03 2.96
C PRO A 34 1.07 -7.51 3.12
N ARG A 35 2.29 -7.98 2.79
CA ARG A 35 2.72 -9.37 3.06
C ARG A 35 2.84 -9.69 4.55
N SER A 36 2.97 -8.66 5.39
CA SER A 36 3.02 -8.78 6.85
C SER A 36 1.63 -8.81 7.51
N TRP A 37 0.57 -8.49 6.77
CA TRP A 37 -0.79 -8.43 7.32
C TRP A 37 -1.26 -9.82 7.78
N GLY A 38 -1.75 -9.88 9.01
CA GLY A 38 -2.54 -11.00 9.51
C GLY A 38 -3.98 -10.91 9.01
N ARG A 39 -4.82 -11.82 9.51
CA ARG A 39 -6.24 -11.85 9.18
C ARG A 39 -6.98 -10.61 9.68
N ALA A 40 -6.57 -10.08 10.84
CA ALA A 40 -7.18 -8.88 11.43
C ALA A 40 -6.93 -7.64 10.57
N GLU A 41 -5.68 -7.44 10.13
CA GLU A 41 -5.29 -6.31 9.26
C GLU A 41 -6.01 -6.38 7.92
N VAL A 42 -6.13 -7.57 7.32
CA VAL A 42 -6.94 -7.78 6.11
C VAL A 42 -8.40 -7.40 6.34
N GLY A 43 -8.99 -7.83 7.46
CA GLY A 43 -10.37 -7.48 7.81
C GLY A 43 -10.57 -5.96 7.96
N THR A 44 -9.67 -5.28 8.67
CA THR A 44 -9.69 -3.82 8.80
C THR A 44 -9.53 -3.13 7.44
N TRP A 45 -8.58 -3.60 6.61
CA TRP A 45 -8.32 -3.07 5.27
C TRP A 45 -9.56 -3.16 4.36
N VAL A 46 -10.21 -4.32 4.33
CA VAL A 46 -11.43 -4.58 3.56
C VAL A 46 -12.59 -3.72 4.05
N SER A 47 -12.81 -3.66 5.38
CA SER A 47 -13.91 -2.88 5.99
C SER A 47 -13.82 -1.40 5.63
N ARG A 48 -12.62 -0.82 5.76
CA ARG A 48 -12.36 0.60 5.46
C ARG A 48 -12.60 0.97 3.99
N ARG A 49 -12.72 -0.01 3.10
CA ARG A 49 -12.93 0.15 1.65
C ARG A 49 -14.31 -0.33 1.19
N GLY A 50 -15.25 -0.48 2.13
CA GLY A 50 -16.63 -0.86 1.85
C GLY A 50 -16.80 -2.34 1.46
N GLY A 51 -15.82 -3.18 1.77
CA GLY A 51 -15.93 -4.63 1.64
C GLY A 51 -16.35 -5.31 2.94
N LEU A 52 -16.63 -6.60 2.84
CA LEU A 52 -17.02 -7.45 3.97
C LEU A 52 -15.85 -8.36 4.40
N PRO A 53 -15.30 -8.23 5.62
CA PRO A 53 -14.16 -9.01 6.10
C PRO A 53 -14.32 -10.52 6.02
N GLU A 54 -15.52 -11.02 6.28
CA GLU A 54 -15.87 -12.44 6.23
C GLU A 54 -15.69 -13.04 4.83
N ARG A 55 -15.69 -12.20 3.79
CA ARG A 55 -15.40 -12.63 2.42
C ARG A 55 -13.92 -12.83 2.15
N PHE A 56 -13.02 -12.36 3.03
CA PHE A 56 -11.57 -12.52 2.92
C PHE A 56 -11.00 -13.13 4.22
N PRO A 57 -11.35 -14.38 4.58
CA PRO A 57 -10.90 -15.01 5.82
C PRO A 57 -9.44 -15.51 5.71
N MET A 58 -8.52 -14.61 5.39
CA MET A 58 -7.13 -14.94 5.08
C MET A 58 -6.16 -13.81 5.46
N ASN A 59 -4.86 -14.07 5.41
CA ASN A 59 -3.81 -13.09 5.67
C ASN A 59 -3.33 -12.42 4.36
N GLY A 60 -2.42 -11.46 4.49
CA GLY A 60 -1.89 -10.72 3.35
C GLY A 60 -1.10 -11.58 2.35
N LYS A 61 -0.42 -12.64 2.81
CA LYS A 61 0.28 -13.59 1.93
C LYS A 61 -0.69 -14.32 1.01
N ALA A 62 -1.84 -14.74 1.53
CA ALA A 62 -2.89 -15.35 0.72
C ALA A 62 -3.50 -14.35 -0.26
N LEU A 63 -3.68 -13.08 0.14
CA LEU A 63 -4.12 -12.02 -0.79
C LEU A 63 -3.14 -11.81 -1.94
N CYS A 64 -1.83 -11.97 -1.75
CA CYS A 64 -0.85 -11.89 -2.83
C CYS A 64 -1.10 -12.89 -3.97
N LEU A 65 -1.74 -14.02 -3.68
CA LEU A 65 -2.06 -15.07 -4.66
C LEU A 65 -3.40 -14.86 -5.34
N MET A 66 -4.18 -13.86 -4.91
CA MET A 66 -5.51 -13.61 -5.46
C MET A 66 -5.42 -12.80 -6.76
N SER A 67 -6.11 -13.30 -7.80
CA SER A 67 -6.31 -12.55 -9.04
C SER A 67 -7.39 -11.48 -8.88
N LYS A 68 -7.43 -10.53 -9.83
CA LYS A 68 -8.50 -9.53 -9.93
C LYS A 68 -9.89 -10.17 -9.96
N ASP A 69 -10.05 -11.27 -10.69
CA ASP A 69 -11.34 -11.98 -10.82
C ASP A 69 -11.74 -12.66 -9.52
N MET A 70 -10.78 -13.19 -8.75
CA MET A 70 -11.06 -13.73 -7.42
C MET A 70 -11.55 -12.64 -6.47
N PHE A 71 -11.02 -11.42 -6.54
CA PHE A 71 -11.58 -10.28 -5.82
C PHE A 71 -12.99 -9.91 -6.29
N ALA A 72 -13.23 -9.86 -7.60
CA ALA A 72 -14.55 -9.54 -8.17
C ALA A 72 -15.61 -10.58 -7.78
N SER A 73 -15.26 -11.87 -7.74
CA SER A 73 -16.17 -12.94 -7.30
C SER A 73 -16.62 -12.77 -5.84
N ARG A 74 -15.74 -12.21 -4.99
CA ARG A 74 -16.02 -11.95 -3.58
C ARG A 74 -16.75 -10.62 -3.40
N VAL A 75 -16.43 -9.61 -4.18
CA VAL A 75 -17.04 -8.27 -4.11
C VAL A 75 -17.44 -7.81 -5.52
N PRO A 76 -18.67 -8.10 -5.98
CA PRO A 76 -19.06 -7.90 -7.39
C PRO A 76 -18.90 -6.48 -7.91
N HIS A 77 -19.20 -5.47 -7.08
CA HIS A 77 -19.17 -4.07 -7.50
C HIS A 77 -17.78 -3.43 -7.34
N ASN A 78 -17.10 -3.72 -6.23
CA ASN A 78 -15.88 -3.00 -5.81
C ASN A 78 -14.62 -3.88 -5.74
N GLY A 79 -14.69 -5.17 -6.11
CA GLY A 79 -13.56 -6.09 -6.00
C GLY A 79 -12.34 -5.66 -6.82
N HIS A 80 -12.57 -5.05 -7.99
CA HIS A 80 -11.50 -4.51 -8.82
C HIS A 80 -10.74 -3.36 -8.14
N LEU A 81 -11.43 -2.49 -7.38
CA LEU A 81 -10.82 -1.40 -6.62
C LEU A 81 -10.00 -1.93 -5.45
N LEU A 82 -10.52 -2.94 -4.74
CA LEU A 82 -9.78 -3.63 -3.67
C LEU A 82 -8.49 -4.27 -4.20
N HIS A 83 -8.57 -4.99 -5.31
CA HIS A 83 -7.39 -5.58 -5.94
C HIS A 83 -6.38 -4.50 -6.36
N GLN A 84 -6.83 -3.40 -6.98
CA GLN A 84 -5.94 -2.31 -7.39
C GLN A 84 -5.24 -1.66 -6.19
N ASP A 85 -5.96 -1.39 -5.11
CA ASP A 85 -5.41 -0.82 -3.88
C ASP A 85 -4.37 -1.74 -3.25
N PHE A 86 -4.68 -3.03 -3.12
CA PHE A 86 -3.76 -4.03 -2.60
C PHE A 86 -2.49 -4.12 -3.43
N ARG A 87 -2.61 -4.19 -4.76
CA ARG A 87 -1.46 -4.24 -5.68
C ARG A 87 -0.61 -2.98 -5.61
N ARG A 88 -1.22 -1.80 -5.44
CA ARG A 88 -0.49 -0.54 -5.24
C ARG A 88 0.36 -0.59 -3.96
N ARG A 89 -0.22 -1.04 -2.84
CA ARG A 89 0.49 -1.18 -1.56
C ARG A 89 1.63 -2.19 -1.64
N LEU A 90 1.38 -3.35 -2.27
CA LEU A 90 2.40 -4.37 -2.47
C LEU A 90 3.55 -3.86 -3.34
N ALA A 91 3.26 -3.17 -4.43
CA ALA A 91 4.30 -2.60 -5.30
C ALA A 91 5.17 -1.58 -4.55
N LYS A 92 4.57 -0.70 -3.73
CA LYS A 92 5.32 0.24 -2.88
C LYS A 92 6.25 -0.50 -1.90
N ALA A 93 5.75 -1.55 -1.24
CA ALA A 93 6.53 -2.32 -0.29
C ALA A 93 7.72 -3.03 -0.95
N LEU A 94 7.51 -3.62 -2.15
CA LEU A 94 8.58 -4.26 -2.92
C LEU A 94 9.64 -3.26 -3.37
N ALA A 95 9.23 -2.09 -3.88
CA ALA A 95 10.16 -1.04 -4.29
C ALA A 95 11.00 -0.51 -3.11
N LEU A 96 10.38 -0.36 -1.92
CA LEU A 96 11.10 0.03 -0.72
C LEU A 96 12.08 -1.06 -0.27
N GLN A 97 11.67 -2.32 -0.31
CA GLN A 97 12.56 -3.45 0.01
C GLN A 97 13.78 -3.45 -0.93
N GLU A 98 13.56 -3.33 -2.24
CA GLU A 98 14.63 -3.28 -3.24
C GLU A 98 15.59 -2.10 -2.99
N LEU A 99 15.06 -0.93 -2.62
CA LEU A 99 15.88 0.23 -2.28
C LEU A 99 16.74 -0.03 -1.03
N ILE A 100 16.17 -0.59 0.02
CA ILE A 100 16.88 -0.90 1.26
C ILE A 100 17.99 -1.93 1.00
N GLU A 101 17.69 -2.97 0.22
CA GLU A 101 18.67 -3.99 -0.15
C GLU A 101 19.85 -3.38 -0.91
N LYS A 102 19.58 -2.51 -1.90
CA LYS A 102 20.63 -1.80 -2.65
C LYS A 102 21.50 -0.93 -1.76
N ILE A 103 20.90 -0.20 -0.82
CA ILE A 103 21.63 0.66 0.12
C ILE A 103 22.50 -0.20 1.06
N ALA A 104 21.97 -1.32 1.55
CA ALA A 104 22.68 -2.18 2.52
C ALA A 104 23.87 -2.93 1.91
N THR A 105 23.89 -3.12 0.58
CA THR A 105 25.00 -3.74 -0.14
C THR A 105 26.15 -2.79 -0.51
N HIS A 106 26.06 -1.51 -0.13
CA HIS A 106 27.11 -0.49 -0.31
C HIS A 106 27.64 0.00 1.04
#